data_AF-A0A7R9EJA4-F1
#
_entry.id   AF-A0A7R9EJA4-F1
#
_cell.length_a   1.000
_cell.length_b   1.000
_cell.length_c   1.000
_cell.angle_alpha   90.00
_cell.angle_beta   90.00
_cell.angle_gamma   90.00
#
_symmetry.space_group_name_H-M   'P 1'
#
loop_
_entity.id
_entity.type
_entity.pdbx_description
1 polymer ?
#
loop_
_entity_poly.entity_id
_entity_poly.type
_entity_poly.pdbx_seq_one_letter_code
_entity_poly.pdbx_strand_id
1 'polypeptide(L)'
;MQQRTLWSQIPEVQESQVIETMSRNQRQLQEAKFEIITSEASYINSLNILKNHFMTHLEQIDEIDFCREDRRILFSDVIQVRNLSEKFLSQLEECRRNDIFLRGIFKVISEVSQKDFKIYVDYCSYQNSRDRTLTRLLQQHQPTSTLREYAVGEVSERLGTLKYLENVLPARIRQPSVFAQTLSSLESSPVCQGLNLQSFLLVPMQRITKLQLLIGAVLNYMARDDEEYEDSKRALHLLNKVVHDCNEGVRSVERMEELMQLSKHLKFDRGIKTMPLYSSSRWLVKKGKLTELKPEYFNSRSIYVFIFNDMLFLARKRRLFPQHAERYLLLDHCTRENVRLMNTEALLHLPDKFSAGFCMLLTLLSNHKQKKISKLIYFTCESDRHRWTEALNPPQPERTSQIIKKIEDWPQVVVKWSYTAKQNDELSLEVSDIINVINKSSDGWYQGERVRDGEKGWFPGNYTVALVPEFMRNRANDRHAIMSVYCV
;
A
#
# COMPACT_ATOMS: atom_id res chain seq x y z
N MET A 1 16.41 20.92 -22.29
CA MET A 1 17.14 19.88 -21.53
C MET A 1 18.51 20.43 -21.19
N GLN A 2 18.74 20.86 -19.95
CA GLN A 2 20.11 21.13 -19.50
C GLN A 2 20.87 19.80 -19.51
N GLN A 3 22.02 19.75 -20.17
CA GLN A 3 22.91 18.59 -20.17
C GLN A 3 23.27 18.30 -18.71
N ARG A 4 23.14 17.04 -18.28
CA ARG A 4 23.60 16.64 -16.94
C ARG A 4 25.11 16.79 -16.88
N THR A 5 25.60 17.62 -15.97
CA THR A 5 27.02 17.74 -15.69
C THR A 5 27.56 16.42 -15.15
N LEU A 6 28.62 15.92 -15.76
CA LEU A 6 29.34 14.72 -15.31
C LEU A 6 30.37 15.08 -14.24
N TRP A 7 30.75 14.11 -13.41
CA TRP A 7 31.83 14.28 -12.43
C TRP A 7 33.15 14.67 -13.11
N SER A 8 33.44 14.03 -14.25
CA SER A 8 34.61 14.35 -15.09
C SER A 8 34.60 15.75 -15.71
N GLN A 9 33.47 16.46 -15.67
CA GLN A 9 33.33 17.84 -16.17
C GLN A 9 33.47 18.89 -15.07
N ILE A 10 33.65 18.49 -13.81
CA ILE A 10 33.86 19.39 -12.69
C ILE A 10 35.24 20.07 -12.84
N PRO A 11 35.33 21.41 -12.77
CA PRO A 11 36.60 22.13 -12.93
C PRO A 11 37.72 21.61 -12.04
N GLU A 12 37.43 21.38 -10.75
CA GLU A 12 38.37 20.88 -9.76
C GLU A 12 38.93 19.49 -10.13
N VAL A 13 38.12 18.65 -10.79
CA VAL A 13 38.53 17.32 -11.26
C VAL A 13 39.38 17.44 -12.53
N GLN A 14 39.02 18.33 -13.46
CA GLN A 14 39.79 18.58 -14.67
C GLN A 14 41.18 19.14 -14.35
N GLU A 15 41.26 20.09 -13.42
CA GLU A 15 42.51 20.70 -12.95
C GLU A 15 43.42 19.69 -12.24
N SER A 16 42.86 18.70 -11.56
CA SER A 16 43.63 17.65 -10.87
C SER A 16 44.34 16.65 -11.80
N GLN A 17 43.98 16.62 -13.09
CA GLN A 17 44.46 15.64 -14.10
C GLN A 17 44.28 14.16 -13.71
N VAL A 18 43.52 13.85 -12.66
CA VAL A 18 43.34 12.47 -12.17
C VAL A 18 42.63 11.57 -13.18
N ILE A 19 41.84 12.16 -14.07
CA ILE A 19 41.10 11.42 -15.09
C ILE A 19 42.07 10.57 -15.92
N GLU A 20 43.23 11.09 -16.30
CA GLU A 20 44.19 10.41 -17.19
C GLU A 20 44.74 9.11 -16.61
N THR A 21 44.86 9.03 -15.28
CA THR A 21 45.42 7.87 -14.57
C THR A 21 44.38 6.85 -14.12
N MET A 22 43.09 7.23 -14.11
CA MET A 22 42.00 6.37 -13.67
C MET A 22 41.53 5.39 -14.76
N SER A 23 41.27 4.14 -14.35
CA SER A 23 40.60 3.15 -15.18
C SER A 23 39.15 3.55 -15.50
N ARG A 24 38.58 2.98 -16.57
CA ARG A 24 37.17 3.19 -16.92
C ARG A 24 36.22 2.86 -15.77
N ASN A 25 36.49 1.79 -15.03
CA ASN A 25 35.64 1.34 -13.93
C ASN A 25 35.67 2.33 -12.76
N GLN A 26 36.84 2.85 -12.41
CA GLN A 26 36.98 3.87 -11.38
C GLN A 26 36.30 5.19 -11.78
N ARG A 27 36.37 5.59 -13.06
CA ARG A 27 35.62 6.76 -13.55
C ARG A 27 34.11 6.55 -13.42
N GLN A 28 33.61 5.38 -13.84
CA GLN A 28 32.18 5.04 -13.69
C GLN A 28 31.71 5.02 -12.24
N LEU A 29 32.55 4.54 -11.32
CA LEU A 29 32.30 4.62 -9.89
C LEU A 29 32.09 6.07 -9.42
N GLN A 30 32.98 6.98 -9.82
CA GLN A 30 32.87 8.39 -9.43
C GLN A 30 31.67 9.09 -10.07
N GLU A 31 31.37 8.80 -11.34
CA GLU A 31 30.17 9.30 -12.02
C GLU A 31 28.90 8.81 -11.29
N ALA A 32 28.85 7.55 -10.89
CA ALA A 32 27.71 6.99 -10.15
C ALA A 32 27.55 7.63 -8.75
N LYS A 33 28.66 7.88 -8.04
CA LYS A 33 28.63 8.63 -6.76
C LYS A 33 28.13 10.07 -6.97
N PHE A 34 28.59 10.75 -8.02
CA PHE A 34 28.17 12.11 -8.33
C PHE A 34 26.71 12.20 -8.80
N GLU A 35 26.18 11.14 -9.43
CA GLU A 35 24.75 11.05 -9.77
C GLU A 35 23.86 11.14 -8.52
N ILE A 36 24.31 10.65 -7.35
CA ILE A 36 23.56 10.76 -6.09
C ILE A 36 23.33 12.24 -5.74
N ILE A 37 24.37 13.06 -5.82
CA ILE A 37 24.35 14.48 -5.49
C ILE A 37 23.50 15.26 -6.49
N THR A 38 23.80 15.11 -7.79
CA THR A 38 23.09 15.85 -8.85
C THR A 38 21.61 15.47 -8.90
N SER A 39 21.27 14.20 -8.64
CA SER A 39 19.88 13.76 -8.56
C SER A 39 19.15 14.30 -7.32
N GLU A 40 19.85 14.56 -6.21
CA GLU A 40 19.26 15.22 -5.02
C GLU A 40 18.94 16.69 -5.32
N ALA A 41 19.83 17.41 -6.00
CA ALA A 41 19.57 18.78 -6.44
C ALA A 41 18.36 18.87 -7.39
N SER A 42 18.28 17.95 -8.37
CA SER A 42 17.12 17.87 -9.26
C SER A 42 15.82 17.53 -8.53
N TYR A 43 15.91 16.72 -7.47
CA TYR A 43 14.76 16.36 -6.64
C TYR A 43 14.27 17.56 -5.81
N ILE A 44 15.18 18.30 -5.17
CA ILE A 44 14.86 19.55 -4.45
C ILE A 44 14.21 20.57 -5.39
N ASN A 45 14.65 20.69 -6.64
CA ASN A 45 13.98 21.54 -7.63
C ASN A 45 12.51 21.13 -7.83
N SER A 46 12.23 19.83 -7.90
CA SER A 46 10.85 19.32 -8.02
C SER A 46 10.01 19.65 -6.77
N LEU A 47 10.60 19.52 -5.58
CA LEU A 47 9.95 19.94 -4.32
C LEU A 47 9.71 21.45 -4.24
N ASN A 48 10.62 22.26 -4.78
CA ASN A 48 10.46 23.71 -4.87
C ASN A 48 9.29 24.07 -5.78
N ILE A 49 9.10 23.37 -6.90
CA ILE A 49 7.92 23.54 -7.76
C ILE A 49 6.66 23.16 -6.99
N LEU A 50 6.64 22.00 -6.33
CA LEU A 50 5.50 21.56 -5.52
C LEU A 50 5.11 22.60 -4.45
N LYS A 51 6.09 23.16 -3.75
CA LYS A 51 5.87 24.16 -2.70
C LYS A 51 5.48 25.53 -3.28
N ASN A 52 6.35 26.12 -4.09
CA ASN A 52 6.23 27.52 -4.47
C ASN A 52 5.20 27.75 -5.59
N HIS A 53 5.03 26.78 -6.49
CA HIS A 53 4.09 26.87 -7.61
C HIS A 53 2.73 26.30 -7.24
N PHE A 54 2.66 25.08 -6.71
CA PHE A 54 1.36 24.47 -6.42
C PHE A 54 0.79 24.86 -5.05
N MET A 55 1.50 24.53 -3.96
CA MET A 55 0.98 24.72 -2.60
C MET A 55 0.66 26.20 -2.32
N THR A 56 1.57 27.14 -2.62
CA THR A 56 1.35 28.57 -2.38
C THR A 56 0.15 29.15 -3.13
N HIS A 57 -0.11 28.75 -4.38
CA HIS A 57 -1.24 29.26 -5.14
C HIS A 57 -2.55 28.56 -4.76
N LEU A 58 -2.53 27.25 -4.52
CA LEU A 58 -3.74 26.51 -4.13
C LEU A 58 -4.22 26.88 -2.72
N GLU A 59 -3.32 27.26 -1.80
CA GLU A 59 -3.68 27.77 -0.47
C GLU A 59 -4.46 29.09 -0.50
N GLN A 60 -4.40 29.84 -1.60
CA GLN A 60 -5.16 31.09 -1.79
C GLN A 60 -6.62 30.86 -2.16
N ILE A 61 -7.00 29.64 -2.56
CA ILE A 61 -8.39 29.28 -2.83
C ILE A 61 -9.20 29.45 -1.54
N ASP A 62 -10.47 29.83 -1.64
CA ASP A 62 -11.35 29.99 -0.48
C ASP A 62 -11.59 28.65 0.27
N GLU A 63 -11.82 28.71 1.58
CA GLU A 63 -12.07 27.51 2.41
C GLU A 63 -13.33 26.73 1.99
N ILE A 64 -14.30 27.40 1.35
CA ILE A 64 -15.51 26.78 0.82
C ILE A 64 -15.18 25.83 -0.33
N ASP A 65 -14.27 26.22 -1.21
CA ASP A 65 -13.89 25.46 -2.41
C ASP A 65 -12.69 24.53 -2.17
N PHE A 66 -11.84 24.83 -1.18
CA PHE A 66 -10.72 23.98 -0.76
C PHE A 66 -10.51 24.05 0.76
N CYS A 67 -11.14 23.12 1.48
CA CYS A 67 -11.19 23.14 2.94
C CYS A 67 -9.84 22.81 3.61
N ARG A 68 -9.72 23.18 4.89
CA ARG A 68 -8.49 22.95 5.68
C ARG A 68 -8.06 21.49 5.78
N GLU A 69 -9.00 20.56 5.88
CA GLU A 69 -8.67 19.14 5.96
C GLU A 69 -8.08 18.64 4.64
N ASP A 70 -8.64 19.06 3.51
CA ASP A 70 -8.14 18.69 2.17
C ASP A 70 -6.75 19.27 1.92
N ARG A 71 -6.50 20.52 2.35
CA ARG A 71 -5.16 21.14 2.35
C ARG A 71 -4.17 20.32 3.14
N ARG A 72 -4.56 19.93 4.37
CA ARG A 72 -3.71 19.15 5.26
C ARG A 72 -3.39 17.80 4.64
N ILE A 73 -4.39 17.08 4.12
CA ILE A 73 -4.16 15.77 3.50
C ILE A 73 -3.18 15.93 2.33
N LEU A 74 -3.43 16.86 1.40
CA LEU A 74 -2.60 17.02 0.19
C LEU A 74 -1.17 17.46 0.46
N PHE A 75 -0.97 18.42 1.37
CA PHE A 75 0.32 19.11 1.51
C PHE A 75 1.02 18.90 2.86
N SER A 76 0.49 18.04 3.75
CA SER A 76 1.23 17.72 4.99
C SER A 76 2.61 17.19 4.66
N ASP A 77 3.58 17.58 5.49
CA ASP A 77 4.94 17.05 5.47
C ASP A 77 5.78 17.45 4.23
N VAL A 78 5.21 18.13 3.23
CA VAL A 78 5.94 18.61 2.02
C VAL A 78 7.11 19.51 2.42
N ILE A 79 6.87 20.46 3.33
CA ILE A 79 7.89 21.41 3.79
C ILE A 79 8.98 20.66 4.57
N GLN A 80 8.59 19.71 5.43
CA GLN A 80 9.50 18.91 6.23
C GLN A 80 10.40 18.05 5.34
N VAL A 81 9.83 17.37 4.34
CA VAL A 81 10.58 16.58 3.34
C VAL A 81 11.55 17.47 2.55
N ARG A 82 11.11 18.64 2.10
CA ARG A 82 11.97 19.61 1.42
C ARG A 82 13.15 20.05 2.27
N ASN A 83 12.89 20.47 3.51
CA ASN A 83 13.94 20.96 4.41
C ASN A 83 14.94 19.86 4.77
N LEU A 84 14.46 18.62 4.96
CA LEU A 84 15.32 17.44 5.12
C LEU A 84 16.22 17.25 3.90
N SER A 85 15.65 17.29 2.70
CA SER A 85 16.37 17.08 1.44
C SER A 85 17.41 18.17 1.21
N GLU A 86 17.08 19.43 1.51
CA GLU A 86 18.00 20.58 1.46
C GLU A 86 19.18 20.41 2.42
N LYS A 87 18.93 19.97 3.67
CA LYS A 87 19.97 19.62 4.63
C LYS A 87 20.83 18.45 4.12
N PHE A 88 20.20 17.42 3.55
CA PHE A 88 20.90 16.25 3.03
C PHE A 88 21.81 16.62 1.85
N LEU A 89 21.32 17.40 0.88
CA LEU A 89 22.15 17.91 -0.21
C LEU A 89 23.34 18.72 0.31
N SER A 90 23.12 19.58 1.30
CA SER A 90 24.19 20.40 1.89
C SER A 90 25.34 19.54 2.45
N GLN A 91 25.00 18.41 3.09
CA GLN A 91 25.99 17.45 3.60
C GLN A 91 26.70 16.68 2.48
N LEU A 92 25.99 16.30 1.42
CA LEU A 92 26.60 15.67 0.24
C LEU A 92 27.56 16.61 -0.49
N GLU A 93 27.20 17.90 -0.61
CA GLU A 93 28.04 18.93 -1.21
C GLU A 93 29.27 19.24 -0.35
N GLU A 94 29.17 19.12 0.98
CA GLU A 94 30.31 19.20 1.88
C GLU A 94 31.31 18.06 1.64
N CYS A 95 30.83 16.82 1.47
CA CYS A 95 31.70 15.71 1.06
C CYS A 95 32.43 16.01 -0.26
N ARG A 96 31.72 16.58 -1.25
CA ARG A 96 32.31 16.98 -2.54
C ARG A 96 33.37 18.06 -2.39
N ARG A 97 33.12 19.08 -1.56
CA ARG A 97 34.09 20.17 -1.32
C ARG A 97 35.35 19.69 -0.62
N ASN A 98 35.23 18.69 0.24
CA ASN A 98 36.35 18.16 1.01
C ASN A 98 37.20 17.16 0.22
N ASP A 99 36.59 16.37 -0.68
CA ASP A 99 37.27 15.37 -1.48
C ASP A 99 36.63 15.21 -2.87
N ILE A 100 37.44 15.36 -3.92
CA ILE A 100 37.03 15.16 -5.31
C ILE A 100 36.54 13.73 -5.58
N PHE A 101 36.96 12.74 -4.79
CA PHE A 101 36.51 11.34 -4.89
C PHE A 101 35.27 11.01 -4.03
N LEU A 102 34.66 12.03 -3.41
CA LEU A 102 33.42 11.93 -2.64
C LEU A 102 33.49 10.92 -1.48
N ARG A 103 34.67 10.77 -0.84
CA ARG A 103 34.81 9.85 0.29
C ARG A 103 33.90 10.27 1.45
N GLY A 104 33.33 9.28 2.13
CA GLY A 104 32.42 9.49 3.26
C GLY A 104 30.97 9.74 2.87
N ILE A 105 30.64 9.79 1.57
CA ILE A 105 29.25 9.98 1.10
C ILE A 105 28.29 8.93 1.68
N PHE A 106 28.72 7.67 1.78
CA PHE A 106 27.89 6.59 2.33
C PHE A 106 27.67 6.69 3.84
N LYS A 107 28.61 7.30 4.57
CA LYS A 107 28.45 7.58 6.00
C LYS A 107 27.37 8.63 6.21
N VAL A 108 27.41 9.72 5.44
CA VAL A 108 26.35 10.75 5.44
C VAL A 108 25.00 10.12 5.11
N ILE A 109 24.90 9.33 4.05
CA ILE A 109 23.65 8.64 3.67
C ILE A 109 23.15 7.76 4.81
N SER A 110 24.02 6.97 5.43
CA SER A 110 23.66 6.08 6.54
C SER A 110 23.14 6.87 7.74
N GLU A 111 23.81 7.95 8.11
CA GLU A 111 23.43 8.78 9.25
C GLU A 111 22.06 9.45 9.06
N VAL A 112 21.83 10.03 7.89
CA VAL A 112 20.56 10.71 7.58
C VAL A 112 19.43 9.67 7.45
N SER A 113 19.69 8.51 6.84
CA SER A 113 18.73 7.42 6.73
C SER A 113 18.28 6.89 8.10
N GLN A 114 19.19 6.86 9.08
CA GLN A 114 18.88 6.36 10.41
C GLN A 114 18.15 7.38 11.30
N LYS A 115 18.51 8.67 11.20
CA LYS A 115 18.03 9.70 12.12
C LYS A 115 16.81 10.46 11.59
N ASP A 116 16.85 10.86 10.32
CA ASP A 116 15.99 11.93 9.82
C ASP A 116 14.96 11.42 8.78
N PHE A 117 15.20 10.28 8.13
CA PHE A 117 14.31 9.75 7.07
C PHE A 117 12.95 9.26 7.56
N LYS A 118 12.68 9.26 8.87
CA LYS A 118 11.32 9.07 9.40
C LYS A 118 10.31 10.06 8.79
N ILE A 119 10.76 11.26 8.43
CA ILE A 119 9.91 12.28 7.77
C ILE A 119 9.37 11.76 6.43
N TYR A 120 10.15 10.98 5.67
CA TYR A 120 9.67 10.34 4.44
C TYR A 120 8.58 9.30 4.74
N VAL A 121 8.73 8.53 5.82
CA VAL A 121 7.72 7.54 6.23
C VAL A 121 6.40 8.24 6.55
N ASP A 122 6.46 9.31 7.33
CA ASP A 122 5.27 10.08 7.71
C ASP A 122 4.60 10.71 6.49
N TYR A 123 5.38 11.27 5.55
CA TYR A 123 4.86 11.76 4.28
C TYR A 123 4.22 10.63 3.46
N CYS A 124 4.95 9.56 3.14
CA CYS A 124 4.51 8.52 2.22
C CYS A 124 3.30 7.74 2.77
N SER A 125 3.15 7.63 4.09
CA SER A 125 2.04 6.92 4.74
C SER A 125 0.65 7.37 4.29
N TYR A 126 0.49 8.63 3.89
CA TYR A 126 -0.79 9.20 3.45
C TYR A 126 -0.96 9.28 1.93
N GLN A 127 -0.08 8.67 1.14
CA GLN A 127 -0.10 8.74 -0.33
C GLN A 127 -1.47 8.38 -0.92
N ASN A 128 -2.05 7.24 -0.52
CA ASN A 128 -3.34 6.79 -1.04
C ASN A 128 -4.48 7.74 -0.66
N SER A 129 -4.44 8.30 0.56
CA SER A 129 -5.42 9.30 1.01
C SER A 129 -5.28 10.61 0.22
N ARG A 130 -4.05 11.01 -0.16
CA ARG A 130 -3.79 12.15 -1.06
C ARG A 130 -4.33 11.92 -2.45
N ASP A 131 -4.05 10.78 -3.06
CA ASP A 131 -4.52 10.43 -4.41
C ASP A 131 -6.06 10.42 -4.47
N ARG A 132 -6.72 9.81 -3.48
CA ARG A 132 -8.19 9.81 -3.37
C ARG A 132 -8.75 11.22 -3.19
N THR A 133 -8.10 12.05 -2.38
CA THR A 133 -8.52 13.45 -2.13
C THR A 133 -8.38 14.31 -3.38
N LEU A 134 -7.23 14.24 -4.07
CA LEU A 134 -7.00 14.95 -5.32
C LEU A 134 -8.00 14.53 -6.40
N THR A 135 -8.21 13.21 -6.57
CA THR A 135 -9.17 12.67 -7.53
C THR A 135 -10.58 13.17 -7.24
N ARG A 136 -10.99 13.19 -5.96
CA ARG A 136 -12.29 13.73 -5.56
C ARG A 136 -12.41 15.21 -5.90
N LEU A 137 -11.41 16.03 -5.58
CA LEU A 137 -11.43 17.48 -5.84
C LEU A 137 -11.50 17.80 -7.34
N LEU A 138 -10.88 16.97 -8.18
CA LEU A 138 -10.94 17.09 -9.64
C LEU A 138 -12.32 16.71 -10.21
N GLN A 139 -13.00 15.75 -9.59
CA GLN A 139 -14.35 15.32 -9.99
C GLN A 139 -15.46 16.22 -9.42
N GLN A 140 -15.12 17.14 -8.51
CA GLN A 140 -16.09 18.12 -7.99
C GLN A 140 -16.45 19.14 -9.07
N HIS A 141 -17.74 19.39 -9.18
CA HIS A 141 -18.31 20.33 -10.12
C HIS A 141 -19.03 21.44 -9.37
N GLN A 142 -18.93 22.68 -9.87
CA GLN A 142 -19.74 23.78 -9.35
C GLN A 142 -21.09 23.85 -10.06
N PRO A 143 -22.18 24.18 -9.34
CA PRO A 143 -23.42 24.59 -9.98
C PRO A 143 -23.20 25.91 -10.73
N THR A 144 -23.78 26.05 -11.93
CA THR A 144 -23.67 27.25 -12.78
C THR A 144 -24.09 28.52 -12.04
N SER A 145 -23.56 29.68 -12.47
CA SER A 145 -23.78 31.01 -11.87
C SER A 145 -25.25 31.34 -11.57
N THR A 146 -26.18 30.85 -12.39
CA THR A 146 -27.63 30.95 -12.18
C THR A 146 -28.14 30.34 -10.87
N LEU A 147 -27.43 29.38 -10.27
CA LEU A 147 -27.78 28.77 -8.98
C LEU A 147 -27.07 29.42 -7.79
N ARG A 148 -25.92 30.05 -8.01
CA ARG A 148 -25.23 30.83 -6.96
C ARG A 148 -26.08 32.02 -6.53
N GLU A 149 -26.73 32.73 -7.46
CA GLU A 149 -27.65 33.83 -7.14
C GLU A 149 -28.90 33.37 -6.36
N TYR A 150 -29.38 32.15 -6.61
CA TYR A 150 -30.49 31.57 -5.84
C TYR A 150 -30.09 31.12 -4.41
N ALA A 151 -28.79 30.98 -4.13
CA ALA A 151 -28.26 30.50 -2.85
C ALA A 151 -27.88 31.62 -1.85
N VAL A 152 -27.98 32.90 -2.23
CA VAL A 152 -27.63 34.05 -1.37
C VAL A 152 -28.82 34.49 -0.47
N GLY A 153 -29.91 33.73 -0.42
CA GLY A 153 -31.03 33.95 0.52
C GLY A 153 -31.02 32.96 1.69
N GLU A 154 -31.34 33.45 2.90
CA GLU A 154 -31.31 32.81 4.24
C GLU A 154 -31.18 31.26 4.32
N VAL A 155 -30.19 30.84 5.13
CA VAL A 155 -29.42 29.59 5.03
C VAL A 155 -30.05 28.35 5.73
N SER A 156 -31.24 28.41 6.33
CA SER A 156 -31.65 27.32 7.24
C SER A 156 -32.48 26.18 6.60
N GLU A 157 -33.32 26.44 5.60
CA GLU A 157 -34.32 25.44 5.13
C GLU A 157 -34.02 24.73 3.80
N ARG A 158 -32.93 25.07 3.09
CA ARG A 158 -32.72 24.62 1.69
C ARG A 158 -31.45 23.80 1.41
N LEU A 159 -30.78 23.25 2.44
CA LEU A 159 -29.70 22.28 2.23
C LEU A 159 -30.18 20.99 1.51
N GLY A 160 -31.45 20.61 1.70
CA GLY A 160 -32.08 19.50 0.99
C GLY A 160 -32.27 19.77 -0.51
N THR A 161 -32.52 21.02 -0.89
CA THR A 161 -32.81 21.44 -2.26
C THR A 161 -31.54 21.51 -3.13
N LEU A 162 -30.39 21.87 -2.55
CA LEU A 162 -29.10 21.87 -3.24
C LEU A 162 -28.66 20.45 -3.66
N LYS A 163 -28.78 19.47 -2.76
CA LYS A 163 -28.54 18.04 -3.08
C LYS A 163 -29.50 17.49 -4.14
N TYR A 164 -30.73 17.99 -4.18
CA TYR A 164 -31.72 17.59 -5.18
C TYR A 164 -31.35 18.14 -6.57
N LEU A 165 -30.92 19.41 -6.65
CA LEU A 165 -30.51 20.03 -7.91
C LEU A 165 -29.19 19.47 -8.47
N GLU A 166 -28.25 19.09 -7.60
CA GLU A 166 -27.03 18.34 -7.99
C GLU A 166 -27.33 16.98 -8.62
N ASN A 167 -28.44 16.33 -8.28
CA ASN A 167 -28.82 15.02 -8.83
C ASN A 167 -29.66 15.11 -10.13
N VAL A 168 -30.21 16.29 -10.44
CA VAL A 168 -31.13 16.49 -11.57
C VAL A 168 -30.44 17.13 -12.78
N LEU A 169 -29.33 17.85 -12.61
CA LEU A 169 -28.64 18.51 -13.72
C LEU A 169 -27.75 17.53 -14.52
N PRO A 170 -27.88 17.46 -15.86
CA PRO A 170 -27.01 16.67 -16.72
C PRO A 170 -25.54 17.06 -16.54
N ALA A 171 -24.63 16.08 -16.59
CA ALA A 171 -23.18 16.30 -16.48
C ALA A 171 -22.62 17.35 -17.47
N ARG A 172 -23.33 17.63 -18.57
CA ARG A 172 -22.98 18.62 -19.60
C ARG A 172 -23.07 20.10 -19.18
N ILE A 173 -23.72 20.43 -18.07
CA ILE A 173 -23.92 21.84 -17.62
C ILE A 173 -23.02 22.19 -16.42
N ARG A 174 -22.21 21.23 -15.95
CA ARG A 174 -21.38 21.37 -14.76
C ARG A 174 -20.04 22.01 -15.09
N GLN A 175 -19.78 23.19 -14.52
CA GLN A 175 -18.47 23.84 -14.62
C GLN A 175 -17.47 23.09 -13.69
N PRO A 176 -16.20 22.94 -14.10
CA PRO A 176 -15.15 22.42 -13.20
C PRO A 176 -15.05 23.29 -11.95
N SER A 177 -14.72 22.69 -10.80
CA SER A 177 -14.56 23.42 -9.55
C SER A 177 -13.49 24.53 -9.67
N VAL A 178 -13.57 25.56 -8.81
CA VAL A 178 -12.52 26.60 -8.73
C VAL A 178 -11.15 25.96 -8.50
N PHE A 179 -11.09 24.89 -7.71
CA PHE A 179 -9.89 24.08 -7.52
C PHE A 179 -9.39 23.49 -8.85
N ALA A 180 -10.25 22.78 -9.59
CA ALA A 180 -9.87 22.16 -10.86
C ALA A 180 -9.44 23.19 -11.92
N GLN A 181 -10.11 24.34 -12.00
CA GLN A 181 -9.73 25.43 -12.91
C GLN A 181 -8.37 26.02 -12.55
N THR A 182 -8.17 26.34 -11.27
CA THR A 182 -6.89 26.88 -10.77
C THR A 182 -5.77 25.89 -11.03
N LEU A 183 -5.99 24.61 -10.72
CA LEU A 183 -4.99 23.58 -10.94
C LEU A 183 -4.65 23.43 -12.43
N SER A 184 -5.63 23.38 -13.31
CA SER A 184 -5.39 23.29 -14.75
C SER A 184 -4.56 24.47 -15.28
N SER A 185 -4.78 25.67 -14.74
CA SER A 185 -3.96 26.84 -15.06
C SER A 185 -2.52 26.65 -14.58
N LEU A 186 -2.32 26.19 -13.35
CA LEU A 186 -0.98 25.94 -12.79
C LEU A 186 -0.23 24.85 -13.57
N GLU A 187 -0.88 23.76 -13.94
CA GLU A 187 -0.27 22.65 -14.69
C GLU A 187 0.16 23.04 -16.11
N SER A 188 -0.48 24.06 -16.70
CA SER A 188 -0.11 24.59 -18.02
C SER A 188 1.18 25.44 -18.01
N SER A 189 1.68 25.81 -16.83
CA SER A 189 2.90 26.61 -16.68
C SER A 189 4.13 25.86 -17.23
N PRO A 190 5.04 26.54 -17.95
CA PRO A 190 6.27 25.91 -18.47
C PRO A 190 7.20 25.40 -17.35
N VAL A 191 7.07 25.93 -16.13
CA VAL A 191 7.82 25.47 -14.95
C VAL A 191 7.52 24.00 -14.63
N CYS A 192 6.30 23.53 -14.94
CA CYS A 192 5.87 22.16 -14.69
C CYS A 192 6.45 21.15 -15.69
N GLN A 193 7.02 21.61 -16.82
CA GLN A 193 7.60 20.76 -17.87
C GLN A 193 6.64 19.65 -18.37
N GLY A 194 5.34 19.93 -18.39
CA GLY A 194 4.31 18.98 -18.80
C GLY A 194 3.89 17.96 -17.74
N LEU A 195 4.38 18.09 -16.49
CA LEU A 195 3.97 17.27 -15.36
C LEU A 195 2.77 17.89 -14.62
N ASN A 196 1.90 17.03 -14.09
CA ASN A 196 0.74 17.42 -13.28
C ASN A 196 1.05 17.40 -11.78
N LEU A 197 0.16 17.95 -10.94
CA LEU A 197 0.35 17.98 -9.49
C LEU A 197 0.51 16.59 -8.89
N GLN A 198 -0.21 15.59 -9.39
CA GLN A 198 -0.09 14.22 -8.91
C GLN A 198 1.34 13.70 -9.08
N SER A 199 1.99 13.99 -10.22
CA SER A 199 3.39 13.61 -10.46
C SER A 199 4.33 14.24 -9.44
N PHE A 200 4.09 15.50 -9.05
CA PHE A 200 4.87 16.17 -8.01
C PHE A 200 4.59 15.64 -6.60
N LEU A 201 3.37 15.22 -6.27
CA LEU A 201 3.06 14.60 -4.97
C LEU A 201 3.72 13.22 -4.80
N LEU A 202 4.03 12.52 -5.90
CA LEU A 202 4.69 11.22 -5.88
C LEU A 202 6.21 11.29 -5.77
N VAL A 203 6.84 12.46 -6.01
CA VAL A 203 8.31 12.52 -6.06
C VAL A 203 9.01 12.05 -4.78
N PRO A 204 8.50 12.25 -3.54
CA PRO A 204 9.19 11.75 -2.35
C PRO A 204 9.28 10.22 -2.28
N MET A 205 8.22 9.51 -2.65
CA MET A 205 8.23 8.05 -2.70
C MET A 205 9.14 7.53 -3.83
N GLN A 206 9.14 8.22 -4.98
CA GLN A 206 10.07 7.91 -6.07
C GLN A 206 11.53 8.19 -5.69
N ARG A 207 11.80 9.22 -4.88
CA ARG A 207 13.16 9.56 -4.46
C ARG A 207 13.75 8.47 -3.57
N ILE A 208 13.02 8.07 -2.53
CA ILE A 208 13.54 7.09 -1.58
C ILE A 208 13.76 5.72 -2.24
N THR A 209 12.88 5.34 -3.16
CA THR A 209 13.03 4.11 -3.95
C THR A 209 14.15 4.19 -4.97
N LYS A 210 14.46 5.38 -5.51
CA LYS A 210 15.58 5.58 -6.45
C LYS A 210 16.93 5.62 -5.74
N LEU A 211 17.02 6.18 -4.53
CA LEU A 211 18.27 6.25 -3.77
C LEU A 211 18.90 4.87 -3.57
N GLN A 212 18.13 3.85 -3.15
CA GLN A 212 18.64 2.47 -3.02
C GLN A 212 19.19 1.92 -4.35
N LEU A 213 18.56 2.25 -5.49
CA LEU A 213 19.02 1.80 -6.81
C LEU A 213 20.34 2.47 -7.21
N LEU A 214 20.51 3.75 -6.90
CA LEU A 214 21.76 4.48 -7.14
C LEU A 214 22.90 3.89 -6.31
N ILE A 215 22.67 3.56 -5.03
CA ILE A 215 23.69 2.89 -4.20
C ILE A 215 23.98 1.48 -4.70
N GLY A 216 22.96 0.73 -5.12
CA GLY A 216 23.14 -0.57 -5.76
C GLY A 216 23.98 -0.49 -7.04
N ALA A 217 23.77 0.54 -7.87
CA ALA A 217 24.57 0.77 -9.06
C ALA A 217 26.04 1.09 -8.71
N VAL A 218 26.28 1.88 -7.67
CA VAL A 218 27.64 2.17 -7.17
C VAL A 218 28.35 0.88 -6.71
N LEU A 219 27.65 0.02 -5.97
CA LEU A 219 28.17 -1.28 -5.51
C LEU A 219 28.61 -2.20 -6.65
N ASN A 220 28.03 -2.10 -7.84
CA ASN A 220 28.43 -2.89 -9.01
C ASN A 220 29.81 -2.48 -9.55
N TYR A 221 30.25 -1.25 -9.31
CA TYR A 221 31.54 -0.73 -9.77
C TYR A 221 32.64 -0.80 -8.69
N MET A 222 32.29 -1.05 -7.42
CA MET A 222 33.24 -1.14 -6.32
C MET A 222 33.88 -2.51 -6.20
N ALA A 223 35.18 -2.51 -5.88
CA ALA A 223 35.90 -3.71 -5.50
C ALA A 223 35.52 -4.12 -4.07
N ARG A 224 35.61 -5.43 -3.75
CA ARG A 224 35.19 -5.94 -2.42
C ARG A 224 36.15 -5.56 -1.29
N ASP A 225 37.38 -5.23 -1.64
CA ASP A 225 38.47 -4.77 -0.78
C ASP A 225 38.52 -3.24 -0.65
N ASP A 226 37.61 -2.52 -1.31
CA ASP A 226 37.47 -1.08 -1.18
C ASP A 226 37.07 -0.70 0.26
N GLU A 227 37.74 0.32 0.82
CA GLU A 227 37.52 0.78 2.20
C GLU A 227 36.06 1.24 2.44
N GLU A 228 35.37 1.72 1.41
CA GLU A 228 33.97 2.18 1.50
C GLU A 228 32.95 1.08 1.17
N TYR A 229 33.39 -0.13 0.85
CA TYR A 229 32.50 -1.23 0.43
C TYR A 229 31.51 -1.64 1.53
N GLU A 230 31.95 -1.70 2.80
CA GLU A 230 31.04 -2.03 3.90
C GLU A 230 30.14 -0.85 4.31
N ASP A 231 30.62 0.39 4.19
CA ASP A 231 29.81 1.59 4.45
C ASP A 231 28.69 1.74 3.40
N SER A 232 28.98 1.44 2.14
CA SER A 232 27.97 1.47 1.07
C SER A 232 26.93 0.36 1.18
N LYS A 233 27.32 -0.87 1.57
CA LYS A 233 26.36 -1.92 1.92
C LYS A 233 25.45 -1.52 3.07
N ARG A 234 26.01 -0.90 4.11
CA ARG A 234 25.25 -0.39 5.25
C ARG A 234 24.25 0.67 4.81
N ALA A 235 24.68 1.63 3.99
CA ALA A 235 23.82 2.65 3.42
C ALA A 235 22.67 2.03 2.62
N LEU A 236 22.96 1.05 1.75
CA LEU A 236 21.93 0.33 0.99
C LEU A 236 20.93 -0.38 1.90
N HIS A 237 21.42 -1.10 2.92
CA HIS A 237 20.54 -1.79 3.87
C HIS A 237 19.60 -0.83 4.61
N LEU A 238 20.12 0.32 5.06
CA LEU A 238 19.32 1.34 5.73
C LEU A 238 18.29 1.96 4.79
N LEU A 239 18.65 2.27 3.54
CA LEU A 239 17.71 2.79 2.55
C LEU A 239 16.59 1.78 2.23
N ASN A 240 16.94 0.50 2.05
CA ASN A 240 15.95 -0.57 1.84
C ASN A 240 14.98 -0.66 3.02
N LYS A 241 15.48 -0.49 4.24
CA LYS A 241 14.65 -0.43 5.45
C LYS A 241 13.71 0.77 5.42
N VAL A 242 14.17 1.96 5.06
CA VAL A 242 13.30 3.15 4.96
C VAL A 242 12.20 2.94 3.91
N VAL A 243 12.52 2.37 2.75
CA VAL A 243 11.51 2.03 1.72
C VAL A 243 10.47 1.05 2.27
N HIS A 244 10.91 0.04 3.01
CA HIS A 244 10.01 -0.89 3.69
C HIS A 244 9.12 -0.18 4.71
N ASP A 245 9.69 0.68 5.55
CA ASP A 245 8.98 1.45 6.57
C ASP A 245 7.94 2.40 5.93
N CYS A 246 8.25 3.03 4.78
CA CYS A 246 7.28 3.83 4.01
C CYS A 246 6.08 2.99 3.56
N ASN A 247 6.33 1.80 3.00
CA ASN A 247 5.27 0.88 2.55
C ASN A 247 4.42 0.39 3.73
N GLU A 248 5.04 0.05 4.86
CA GLU A 248 4.31 -0.33 6.07
C GLU A 248 3.51 0.84 6.67
N GLY A 249 4.02 2.06 6.55
CA GLY A 249 3.32 3.29 6.89
C GLY A 249 2.01 3.45 6.11
N VAL A 250 2.07 3.27 4.77
CA VAL A 250 0.88 3.27 3.89
C VAL A 250 -0.13 2.24 4.37
N ARG A 251 0.32 0.98 4.53
CA ARG A 251 -0.54 -0.11 5.02
C ARG A 251 -1.11 0.18 6.41
N SER A 252 -0.37 0.83 7.29
CA SER A 252 -0.83 1.18 8.63
C SER A 252 -1.98 2.19 8.59
N VAL A 253 -1.87 3.22 7.75
CA VAL A 253 -2.95 4.20 7.55
C VAL A 253 -4.19 3.53 6.97
N GLU A 254 -4.05 2.67 5.97
CA GLU A 254 -5.18 1.94 5.38
C GLU A 254 -5.88 1.01 6.38
N ARG A 255 -5.09 0.26 7.17
CA ARG A 255 -5.62 -0.58 8.26
C ARG A 255 -6.39 0.27 9.28
N MET A 256 -5.88 1.45 9.62
CA MET A 256 -6.55 2.37 10.54
C MET A 256 -7.85 2.95 9.96
N GLU A 257 -7.84 3.38 8.69
CA GLU A 257 -9.04 3.83 7.97
C GLU A 257 -10.11 2.73 7.96
N GLU A 258 -9.72 1.48 7.71
CA GLU A 258 -10.64 0.35 7.73
C GLU A 258 -11.27 0.16 9.12
N LEU A 259 -10.48 0.23 10.19
CA LEU A 259 -11.00 0.16 11.56
C LEU A 259 -11.95 1.31 11.88
N MET A 260 -11.66 2.53 11.40
CA MET A 260 -12.56 3.68 11.55
C MET A 260 -13.89 3.49 10.80
N GLN A 261 -13.89 2.82 9.65
CA GLN A 261 -15.15 2.52 8.97
C GLN A 261 -15.90 1.39 9.67
N LEU A 262 -15.20 0.36 10.16
CA LEU A 262 -15.82 -0.74 10.87
C LEU A 262 -16.46 -0.28 12.20
N SER A 263 -15.79 0.58 12.95
CA SER A 263 -16.28 1.08 14.25
C SER A 263 -17.62 1.82 14.14
N LYS A 264 -17.86 2.55 13.04
CA LYS A 264 -19.15 3.24 12.77
C LYS A 264 -20.32 2.26 12.67
N HIS A 265 -20.03 1.03 12.26
CA HIS A 265 -21.02 0.01 11.94
C HIS A 265 -21.11 -1.10 12.99
N LEU A 266 -20.08 -1.28 13.82
CA LEU A 266 -19.99 -2.30 14.86
C LEU A 266 -20.42 -1.73 16.23
N LYS A 267 -21.50 -2.26 16.80
CA LYS A 267 -21.99 -1.90 18.14
C LYS A 267 -21.85 -3.06 19.11
N PHE A 268 -21.54 -2.75 20.36
CA PHE A 268 -21.50 -3.73 21.45
C PHE A 268 -22.93 -4.03 21.94
N ASP A 269 -23.29 -5.30 22.09
CA ASP A 269 -24.57 -5.67 22.71
C ASP A 269 -24.56 -5.40 24.22
N ARG A 270 -25.75 -5.35 24.82
CA ARG A 270 -25.91 -5.12 26.27
C ARG A 270 -25.23 -6.25 27.04
N GLY A 271 -24.33 -5.89 27.96
CA GLY A 271 -23.62 -6.85 28.82
C GLY A 271 -22.37 -7.47 28.20
N ILE A 272 -21.88 -6.95 27.08
CA ILE A 272 -20.55 -7.24 26.55
C ILE A 272 -19.56 -6.22 27.10
N LYS A 273 -18.41 -6.69 27.61
CA LYS A 273 -17.33 -5.80 28.07
C LYS A 273 -16.88 -4.92 26.90
N THR A 274 -16.99 -3.61 27.05
CA THR A 274 -16.51 -2.67 26.03
C THR A 274 -14.99 -2.65 26.02
N MET A 275 -14.43 -2.41 24.83
CA MET A 275 -13.01 -2.19 24.65
C MET A 275 -12.80 -1.16 23.54
N PRO A 276 -11.68 -0.44 23.54
CA PRO A 276 -11.33 0.39 22.40
C PRO A 276 -11.11 -0.52 21.18
N LEU A 277 -11.91 -0.32 20.12
CA LEU A 277 -11.66 -0.96 18.82
C LEU A 277 -10.36 -0.42 18.21
N TYR A 278 -10.11 0.87 18.44
CA TYR A 278 -8.93 1.59 18.00
C TYR A 278 -7.71 1.20 18.85
N SER A 279 -6.70 0.66 18.19
CA SER A 279 -5.36 0.51 18.72
C SER A 279 -4.39 0.72 17.56
N SER A 280 -3.28 1.41 17.80
CA SER A 280 -2.22 1.60 16.79
C SER A 280 -1.61 0.28 16.32
N SER A 281 -1.76 -0.79 17.11
CA SER A 281 -1.24 -2.13 16.81
C SER A 281 -2.32 -3.10 16.31
N ARG A 282 -3.59 -2.70 16.22
CA ARG A 282 -4.66 -3.60 15.79
C ARG A 282 -4.94 -3.43 14.31
N TRP A 283 -5.13 -4.54 13.60
CA TRP A 283 -5.66 -4.53 12.24
C TRP A 283 -6.55 -5.73 11.97
N LEU A 284 -7.47 -5.56 11.03
CA LEU A 284 -8.38 -6.61 10.60
C LEU A 284 -7.65 -7.54 9.63
N VAL A 285 -7.52 -8.81 10.00
CA VAL A 285 -6.91 -9.87 9.18
C VAL A 285 -7.94 -10.47 8.23
N LYS A 286 -9.14 -10.79 8.72
CA LYS A 286 -10.23 -11.32 7.89
C LYS A 286 -11.59 -11.02 8.51
N LYS A 287 -12.60 -10.75 7.69
CA LYS A 287 -14.01 -10.68 8.12
C LYS A 287 -14.91 -11.44 7.16
N GLY A 288 -16.01 -11.98 7.67
CA GLY A 288 -16.96 -12.66 6.80
C GLY A 288 -18.08 -13.38 7.54
N LYS A 289 -19.04 -13.85 6.75
CA LYS A 289 -20.22 -14.60 7.20
C LYS A 289 -19.87 -16.08 7.25
N LEU A 290 -20.08 -16.71 8.39
CA LEU A 290 -19.97 -18.15 8.59
C LEU A 290 -21.32 -18.73 9.04
N THR A 291 -21.43 -20.05 8.94
CA THR A 291 -22.63 -20.80 9.34
C THR A 291 -22.33 -21.59 10.61
N GLU A 292 -22.96 -21.21 11.72
CA GLU A 292 -22.95 -21.97 12.97
C GLU A 292 -24.02 -23.06 12.89
N LEU A 293 -23.62 -24.32 13.06
CA LEU A 293 -24.52 -25.47 13.17
C LEU A 293 -24.82 -25.76 14.64
N LYS A 294 -26.11 -25.96 14.94
CA LYS A 294 -26.57 -26.41 16.26
C LYS A 294 -27.08 -27.86 16.15
N PRO A 295 -26.24 -28.86 16.45
CA PRO A 295 -26.62 -30.27 16.30
C PRO A 295 -27.81 -30.66 17.19
N GLU A 296 -27.90 -30.08 18.40
CA GLU A 296 -28.99 -30.32 19.36
C GLU A 296 -30.40 -30.00 18.81
N TYR A 297 -30.50 -29.04 17.89
CA TYR A 297 -31.80 -28.55 17.38
C TYR A 297 -31.90 -28.62 15.85
N PHE A 298 -30.93 -29.27 15.19
CA PHE A 298 -30.79 -29.34 13.73
C PHE A 298 -31.00 -28.00 13.01
N ASN A 299 -30.57 -26.89 13.63
CA ASN A 299 -30.76 -25.55 13.10
C ASN A 299 -29.41 -24.92 12.77
N SER A 300 -29.40 -24.06 11.76
CA SER A 300 -28.23 -23.28 11.37
C SER A 300 -28.47 -21.81 11.69
N ARG A 301 -27.42 -21.11 12.11
CA ARG A 301 -27.47 -19.66 12.34
C ARG A 301 -26.31 -19.01 11.62
N SER A 302 -26.59 -17.89 10.96
CA SER A 302 -25.53 -17.06 10.41
C SER A 302 -24.83 -16.30 11.53
N ILE A 303 -23.51 -16.40 11.55
CA ILE A 303 -22.62 -15.64 12.42
C ILE A 303 -21.65 -14.84 11.55
N TYR A 304 -21.30 -13.64 11.97
CA TYR A 304 -20.23 -12.86 11.36
C TYR A 304 -19.01 -12.93 12.25
N VAL A 305 -17.86 -13.24 11.66
CA VAL A 305 -16.59 -13.33 12.37
C VAL A 305 -15.68 -12.22 11.87
N PHE A 306 -15.08 -11.48 12.80
CA PHE A 306 -14.01 -10.53 12.53
C PHE A 306 -12.75 -11.01 13.26
N ILE A 307 -11.71 -11.26 12.47
CA ILE A 307 -10.42 -11.73 12.92
C ILE A 307 -9.49 -10.54 12.87
N PHE A 308 -9.09 -10.04 14.02
CA PHE A 308 -8.00 -9.09 14.14
C PHE A 308 -6.69 -9.83 14.38
N ASN A 309 -5.55 -9.15 14.34
CA ASN A 309 -4.26 -9.73 14.68
C ASN A 309 -4.16 -10.15 16.16
N ASP A 310 -4.81 -9.39 17.06
CA ASP A 310 -4.76 -9.61 18.51
C ASP A 310 -6.05 -10.20 19.10
N MET A 311 -7.16 -10.16 18.35
CA MET A 311 -8.50 -10.51 18.86
C MET A 311 -9.38 -11.21 17.82
N LEU A 312 -10.43 -11.87 18.31
CA LEU A 312 -11.50 -12.42 17.49
C LEU A 312 -12.85 -11.96 18.02
N PHE A 313 -13.68 -11.46 17.12
CA PHE A 313 -15.01 -10.93 17.41
C PHE A 313 -16.07 -11.76 16.70
N LEU A 314 -17.11 -12.13 17.44
CA LEU A 314 -18.29 -12.81 16.95
C LEU A 314 -19.47 -11.84 16.98
N ALA A 315 -20.13 -11.64 15.85
CA ALA A 315 -21.22 -10.69 15.71
C ALA A 315 -22.41 -11.28 14.94
N ARG A 316 -23.56 -10.61 15.05
CA ARG A 316 -24.69 -10.78 14.13
C ARG A 316 -24.87 -9.54 13.27
N LYS A 317 -25.22 -9.74 12.00
CA LYS A 317 -25.64 -8.64 11.11
C LYS A 317 -27.08 -8.25 11.46
N ARG A 318 -27.32 -6.97 11.74
CA ARG A 318 -28.69 -6.43 11.88
C ARG A 318 -29.19 -6.06 10.49
N ARG A 319 -30.30 -6.67 10.07
CA ARG A 319 -31.04 -6.22 8.88
C ARG A 319 -31.82 -4.97 9.26
N LEU A 320 -31.31 -3.81 8.88
CA LEU A 320 -32.11 -2.59 8.75
C LEU A 320 -32.58 -2.49 7.30
N PHE A 321 -33.54 -1.61 7.02
CA PHE A 321 -34.11 -1.40 5.68
C PHE A 321 -33.02 -1.31 4.59
N PRO A 322 -33.31 -1.70 3.33
CA PRO A 322 -32.32 -1.84 2.24
C PRO A 322 -31.43 -0.62 1.98
N GLN A 323 -31.87 0.55 2.43
CA GLN A 323 -31.26 1.87 2.27
C GLN A 323 -30.32 2.29 3.43
N HIS A 324 -30.04 1.41 4.39
CA HIS A 324 -29.09 1.69 5.49
C HIS A 324 -27.84 0.82 5.43
N ALA A 325 -26.70 1.44 5.75
CA ALA A 325 -25.41 0.78 5.84
C ALA A 325 -25.45 -0.43 6.80
N GLU A 326 -24.67 -1.46 6.47
CA GLU A 326 -24.61 -2.71 7.22
C GLU A 326 -24.21 -2.45 8.68
N ARG A 327 -25.04 -2.87 9.66
CA ARG A 327 -24.70 -2.74 11.08
C ARG A 327 -24.48 -4.11 11.71
N TYR A 328 -23.43 -4.21 12.51
CA TYR A 328 -23.03 -5.40 13.23
C TYR A 328 -23.27 -5.22 14.72
N LEU A 329 -23.82 -6.26 15.37
CA LEU A 329 -23.97 -6.31 16.81
C LEU A 329 -23.03 -7.38 17.36
N LEU A 330 -22.03 -6.96 18.13
CA LEU A 330 -21.04 -7.84 18.74
C LEU A 330 -21.70 -8.70 19.82
N LEU A 331 -21.59 -10.01 19.67
CA LEU A 331 -22.15 -11.04 20.56
C LEU A 331 -21.10 -11.58 21.53
N ASP A 332 -19.85 -11.72 21.09
CA ASP A 332 -18.76 -12.24 21.90
C ASP A 332 -17.40 -11.80 21.33
N HIS A 333 -16.36 -11.86 22.16
CA HIS A 333 -14.98 -11.66 21.74
C HIS A 333 -14.00 -12.37 22.67
N CYS A 334 -12.79 -12.63 22.15
CA CYS A 334 -11.65 -13.10 22.92
C CYS A 334 -10.34 -12.59 22.31
N THR A 335 -9.24 -12.73 23.05
CA THR A 335 -7.89 -12.53 22.51
C THR A 335 -7.51 -13.69 21.58
N ARG A 336 -6.59 -13.44 20.65
CA ARG A 336 -6.22 -14.41 19.62
C ARG A 336 -5.63 -15.71 20.21
N GLU A 337 -4.87 -15.60 21.29
CA GLU A 337 -4.29 -16.74 22.01
C GLU A 337 -5.35 -17.70 22.57
N ASN A 338 -6.56 -17.19 22.82
CA ASN A 338 -7.68 -17.95 23.35
C ASN A 338 -8.59 -18.53 22.27
N VAL A 339 -8.17 -18.52 21.00
CA VAL A 339 -8.92 -19.14 19.89
C VAL A 339 -8.28 -20.47 19.51
N ARG A 340 -9.09 -21.51 19.41
CA ARG A 340 -8.70 -22.80 18.82
C ARG A 340 -9.68 -23.18 17.72
N LEU A 341 -9.15 -23.69 16.63
CA LEU A 341 -9.92 -24.27 15.54
C LEU A 341 -9.46 -25.71 15.38
N MET A 342 -10.37 -26.66 15.56
CA MET A 342 -10.08 -28.08 15.51
C MET A 342 -10.90 -28.76 14.41
N ASN A 343 -10.28 -29.69 13.70
CA ASN A 343 -10.99 -30.51 12.73
C ASN A 343 -11.97 -31.44 13.46
N THR A 344 -13.19 -31.55 12.95
CA THR A 344 -14.26 -32.35 13.58
C THR A 344 -14.18 -33.83 13.23
N GLU A 345 -13.38 -34.21 12.23
CA GLU A 345 -13.10 -35.62 11.91
C GLU A 345 -12.59 -36.42 13.12
N ALA A 346 -11.96 -35.75 14.09
CA ALA A 346 -11.45 -36.36 15.31
C ALA A 346 -12.47 -36.47 16.47
N LEU A 347 -13.66 -35.85 16.37
CA LEU A 347 -14.48 -35.59 17.57
C LEU A 347 -15.94 -36.06 17.57
N LEU A 348 -16.66 -36.26 16.46
CA LEU A 348 -18.10 -36.64 16.54
C LEU A 348 -18.66 -37.43 15.33
N HIS A 349 -19.56 -38.38 15.63
CA HIS A 349 -20.51 -39.00 14.70
C HIS A 349 -21.61 -38.00 14.28
N LEU A 350 -21.31 -37.11 13.33
CA LEU A 350 -22.30 -36.17 12.79
C LEU A 350 -23.23 -36.87 11.78
N PRO A 351 -24.50 -36.46 11.63
CA PRO A 351 -25.40 -36.98 10.60
C PRO A 351 -24.83 -36.75 9.19
N ASP A 352 -24.99 -37.70 8.26
CA ASP A 352 -24.38 -37.72 6.91
C ASP A 352 -24.50 -36.42 6.11
N LYS A 353 -25.56 -35.61 6.35
CA LYS A 353 -25.73 -34.29 5.72
C LYS A 353 -24.66 -33.25 6.11
N PHE A 354 -23.94 -33.46 7.21
CA PHE A 354 -22.88 -32.58 7.72
C PHE A 354 -21.49 -33.24 7.70
N SER A 355 -21.41 -34.51 7.29
CA SER A 355 -20.20 -35.35 7.28
C SER A 355 -19.24 -35.08 6.11
N ALA A 356 -19.49 -34.05 5.29
CA ALA A 356 -18.70 -33.74 4.09
C ALA A 356 -17.33 -33.06 4.37
N GLY A 357 -16.73 -33.22 5.56
CA GLY A 357 -15.38 -32.71 5.87
C GLY A 357 -15.22 -31.18 5.96
N PHE A 358 -16.26 -30.40 5.66
CA PHE A 358 -16.21 -28.92 5.70
C PHE A 358 -16.70 -28.32 7.02
N CYS A 359 -16.64 -29.09 8.12
CA CYS A 359 -16.96 -28.60 9.46
C CYS A 359 -15.68 -28.44 10.30
N MET A 360 -15.62 -27.41 11.12
CA MET A 360 -14.58 -27.27 12.15
C MET A 360 -15.19 -26.77 13.46
N LEU A 361 -14.58 -27.15 14.58
CA LEU A 361 -14.98 -26.68 15.90
C LEU A 361 -14.17 -25.42 16.25
N LEU A 362 -14.84 -24.27 16.26
CA LEU A 362 -14.28 -23.02 16.76
C LEU A 362 -14.51 -22.92 18.26
N THR A 363 -13.44 -22.99 19.03
CA THR A 363 -13.46 -22.89 20.49
C THR A 363 -12.78 -21.61 20.95
N LEU A 364 -13.54 -20.81 21.71
CA LEU A 364 -13.04 -19.71 22.52
C LEU A 364 -12.70 -20.31 23.88
N LEU A 365 -11.40 -20.46 24.19
CA LEU A 365 -10.92 -21.05 25.44
C LEU A 365 -11.31 -20.19 26.64
N SER A 366 -11.16 -18.88 26.49
CA SER A 366 -11.63 -17.88 27.45
C SER A 366 -12.17 -16.67 26.68
N ASN A 367 -13.48 -16.48 26.74
CA ASN A 367 -14.15 -15.31 26.17
C ASN A 367 -14.11 -14.10 27.12
N HIS A 368 -14.74 -12.99 26.73
CA HIS A 368 -14.80 -11.77 27.54
C HIS A 368 -15.42 -11.93 28.94
N LYS A 369 -16.17 -13.02 29.18
CA LYS A 369 -16.75 -13.41 30.48
C LYS A 369 -15.95 -14.52 31.18
N GLN A 370 -14.74 -14.81 30.71
CA GLN A 370 -13.89 -15.92 31.19
C GLN A 370 -14.57 -17.30 31.08
N LYS A 371 -15.39 -17.49 30.04
CA LYS A 371 -16.07 -18.76 29.77
C LYS A 371 -15.51 -19.42 28.52
N LYS A 372 -15.42 -20.75 28.56
CA LYS A 372 -15.15 -21.58 27.39
C LYS A 372 -16.43 -21.74 26.57
N ILE A 373 -16.37 -21.43 25.28
CA ILE A 373 -17.48 -21.57 24.34
C ILE A 373 -16.98 -22.29 23.10
N SER A 374 -17.75 -23.26 22.60
CA SER A 374 -17.44 -23.94 21.34
C SER A 374 -18.60 -23.80 20.37
N LYS A 375 -18.29 -23.57 19.10
CA LYS A 375 -19.24 -23.39 18.01
C LYS A 375 -18.84 -24.30 16.85
N LEU A 376 -19.79 -25.10 16.36
CA LEU A 376 -19.58 -25.91 15.17
C LEU A 376 -19.78 -25.03 13.94
N ILE A 377 -18.73 -24.83 13.16
CA ILE A 377 -18.72 -23.95 11.99
C ILE A 377 -18.69 -24.80 10.73
N TYR A 378 -19.61 -24.51 9.81
CA TYR A 378 -19.68 -25.09 8.48
C TYR A 378 -19.14 -24.11 7.44
N PHE A 379 -18.29 -24.62 6.53
CA PHE A 379 -17.71 -23.90 5.40
C PHE A 379 -18.34 -24.36 4.10
N THR A 380 -18.44 -23.47 3.11
CA THR A 380 -19.10 -23.79 1.83
C THR A 380 -18.22 -24.62 0.90
N CYS A 381 -16.90 -24.57 1.09
CA CYS A 381 -15.92 -25.30 0.29
C CYS A 381 -14.61 -25.48 1.08
N GLU A 382 -13.74 -26.35 0.57
CA GLU A 382 -12.42 -26.62 1.15
C GLU A 382 -11.52 -25.38 1.20
N SER A 383 -11.55 -24.53 0.18
CA SER A 383 -10.72 -23.32 0.15
C SER A 383 -11.17 -22.27 1.15
N ASP A 384 -12.48 -22.12 1.38
CA ASP A 384 -13.00 -21.24 2.43
C ASP A 384 -12.54 -21.76 3.79
N ARG A 385 -12.70 -23.08 4.04
CA ARG A 385 -12.16 -23.74 5.24
C ARG A 385 -10.67 -23.46 5.43
N HIS A 386 -9.86 -23.63 4.38
CA HIS A 386 -8.41 -23.40 4.43
C HIS A 386 -8.06 -21.95 4.74
N ARG A 387 -8.66 -20.98 4.02
CA ARG A 387 -8.44 -19.54 4.23
C ARG A 387 -8.78 -19.09 5.65
N TRP A 388 -9.90 -19.57 6.22
CA TRP A 388 -10.26 -19.28 7.61
C TRP A 388 -9.31 -19.95 8.61
N THR A 389 -8.81 -21.15 8.31
CA THR A 389 -7.84 -21.86 9.15
C THR A 389 -6.51 -21.12 9.19
N GLU A 390 -5.99 -20.73 8.03
CA GLU A 390 -4.74 -19.99 7.90
C GLU A 390 -4.84 -18.62 8.56
N ALA A 391 -5.95 -17.91 8.35
CA ALA A 391 -6.19 -16.64 9.03
C ALA A 391 -6.11 -16.80 10.55
N LEU A 392 -6.76 -17.82 11.13
CA LEU A 392 -6.78 -18.07 12.58
C LEU A 392 -5.44 -18.56 13.14
N ASN A 393 -4.73 -19.41 12.39
CA ASN A 393 -3.45 -19.99 12.76
C ASN A 393 -2.40 -19.69 11.66
N PRO A 394 -1.86 -18.46 11.63
CA PRO A 394 -0.83 -18.13 10.65
C PRO A 394 0.41 -19.01 10.86
N PRO A 395 1.13 -19.40 9.79
CA PRO A 395 2.35 -20.19 9.91
C PRO A 395 3.39 -19.50 10.79
N GLN A 396 4.05 -20.25 11.69
CA GLN A 396 5.07 -19.70 12.59
C GLN A 396 6.31 -19.20 11.83
N PRO A 397 7.02 -18.16 12.35
CA PRO A 397 8.16 -17.53 11.69
C PRO A 397 9.27 -18.51 11.26
N GLU A 398 9.53 -19.57 12.04
CA GLU A 398 10.55 -20.57 11.71
C GLU A 398 10.21 -21.40 10.48
N ARG A 399 8.92 -21.73 10.30
CA ARG A 399 8.43 -22.35 9.05
C ARG A 399 8.49 -21.34 7.91
N THR A 400 8.19 -20.07 8.16
CA THR A 400 8.31 -18.99 7.18
C THR A 400 9.76 -18.84 6.70
N SER A 401 10.77 -18.95 7.56
CA SER A 401 12.19 -18.90 7.18
C SER A 401 12.62 -20.09 6.31
N GLN A 402 12.06 -21.28 6.54
CA GLN A 402 12.26 -22.45 5.67
C GLN A 402 11.54 -22.32 4.33
N ILE A 403 10.36 -21.68 4.33
CA ILE A 403 9.61 -21.31 3.12
C ILE A 403 10.35 -20.22 2.34
N ILE A 404 10.99 -19.26 3.03
CA ILE A 404 11.80 -18.18 2.44
C ILE A 404 13.02 -18.73 1.70
N LYS A 405 13.67 -19.77 2.23
CA LYS A 405 14.75 -20.48 1.50
C LYS A 405 14.27 -21.22 0.24
N LYS A 406 12.96 -21.38 0.02
CA LYS A 406 12.35 -21.91 -1.21
C LYS A 406 11.85 -20.81 -2.17
N ILE A 407 11.98 -19.53 -1.82
CA ILE A 407 11.45 -18.40 -2.62
C ILE A 407 12.17 -18.24 -3.96
N GLU A 408 13.41 -18.71 -4.11
CA GLU A 408 14.16 -18.63 -5.38
C GLU A 408 13.55 -19.44 -6.53
N ASP A 409 12.57 -20.33 -6.28
CA ASP A 409 11.93 -21.20 -7.29
C ASP A 409 10.41 -21.01 -7.44
N TRP A 410 9.81 -19.94 -6.89
CA TRP A 410 8.35 -19.79 -6.97
C TRP A 410 7.87 -19.44 -8.39
N PRO A 411 6.84 -20.14 -8.91
CA PRO A 411 6.29 -19.83 -10.22
C PRO A 411 5.68 -18.43 -10.20
N GLN A 412 6.19 -17.55 -11.05
CA GLN A 412 5.61 -16.23 -11.26
C GLN A 412 4.41 -16.32 -12.19
N VAL A 413 3.44 -15.44 -11.99
CA VAL A 413 2.32 -15.26 -12.91
C VAL A 413 2.19 -13.80 -13.28
N VAL A 414 1.80 -13.53 -14.53
CA VAL A 414 1.42 -12.21 -15.01
C VAL A 414 -0.10 -12.09 -15.03
N VAL A 415 -0.63 -11.00 -14.50
CA VAL A 415 -2.06 -10.71 -14.51
C VAL A 415 -2.49 -10.29 -15.91
N LYS A 416 -3.51 -10.97 -16.46
CA LYS A 416 -4.10 -10.66 -17.77
C LYS A 416 -5.41 -9.90 -17.65
N TRP A 417 -6.13 -10.06 -16.56
CA TRP A 417 -7.40 -9.40 -16.31
C TRP A 417 -7.39 -8.75 -14.93
N SER A 418 -7.97 -7.55 -14.82
CA SER A 418 -8.10 -6.87 -13.55
C SER A 418 -9.11 -7.55 -12.63
N TYR A 419 -8.82 -7.59 -11.34
CA TYR A 419 -9.72 -8.13 -10.31
C TYR A 419 -9.74 -7.20 -9.11
N THR A 420 -10.92 -6.87 -8.62
CA THR A 420 -11.07 -6.09 -7.39
C THR A 420 -11.36 -7.04 -6.24
N ALA A 421 -10.48 -7.03 -5.22
CA ALA A 421 -10.66 -7.80 -4.00
C ALA A 421 -12.02 -7.52 -3.36
N LYS A 422 -12.77 -8.59 -3.06
CA LYS A 422 -14.06 -8.56 -2.39
C LYS A 422 -13.93 -8.86 -0.90
N GLN A 423 -12.91 -9.62 -0.52
CA GLN A 423 -12.57 -9.93 0.88
C GLN A 423 -11.20 -9.36 1.26
N ASN A 424 -11.00 -9.14 2.56
CA ASN A 424 -9.77 -8.57 3.11
C ASN A 424 -8.51 -9.41 2.86
N ASP A 425 -8.66 -10.71 2.71
CA ASP A 425 -7.59 -11.65 2.41
C ASP A 425 -7.33 -11.81 0.92
N GLU A 426 -8.09 -11.11 0.07
CA GLU A 426 -7.94 -11.17 -1.38
C GLU A 426 -7.01 -10.05 -1.89
N LEU A 427 -6.20 -10.36 -2.90
CA LEU A 427 -5.30 -9.43 -3.57
C LEU A 427 -6.00 -8.85 -4.80
N SER A 428 -6.11 -7.52 -4.88
CA SER A 428 -6.57 -6.86 -6.10
C SER A 428 -5.52 -6.99 -7.19
N LEU A 429 -5.95 -7.20 -8.43
CA LEU A 429 -5.09 -7.43 -9.57
C LEU A 429 -5.25 -6.32 -10.60
N GLU A 430 -4.14 -5.79 -11.10
CA GLU A 430 -4.11 -4.90 -12.26
C GLU A 430 -3.41 -5.59 -13.44
N VAL A 431 -3.86 -5.29 -14.66
CA VAL A 431 -3.29 -5.91 -15.87
C VAL A 431 -1.80 -5.60 -15.94
N SER A 432 -0.98 -6.64 -16.18
CA SER A 432 0.49 -6.62 -16.19
C SER A 432 1.18 -6.68 -14.82
N ASP A 433 0.44 -6.79 -13.71
CA ASP A 433 1.05 -7.11 -12.42
C ASP A 433 1.76 -8.46 -12.48
N ILE A 434 2.94 -8.54 -11.85
CA ILE A 434 3.67 -9.80 -11.65
C ILE A 434 3.48 -10.24 -10.20
N ILE A 435 3.12 -11.51 -10.01
CA ILE A 435 2.86 -12.08 -8.70
C ILE A 435 3.69 -13.35 -8.51
N ASN A 436 4.41 -13.41 -7.39
CA ASN A 436 5.08 -14.61 -6.94
C ASN A 436 4.03 -15.52 -6.27
N VAL A 437 3.76 -16.70 -6.85
CA VAL A 437 2.74 -17.61 -6.29
C VAL A 437 3.31 -18.40 -5.12
N ILE A 438 2.72 -18.21 -3.95
CA ILE A 438 3.06 -18.88 -2.68
C ILE A 438 2.35 -20.23 -2.59
N ASN A 439 1.04 -20.27 -2.90
CA ASN A 439 0.20 -21.46 -2.72
C ASN A 439 -0.91 -21.52 -3.78
N LYS A 440 -1.44 -22.72 -4.05
CA LYS A 440 -2.57 -22.95 -4.96
C LYS A 440 -3.59 -23.87 -4.31
N SER A 441 -4.84 -23.43 -4.28
CA SER A 441 -5.99 -24.22 -3.82
C SER A 441 -6.58 -25.04 -4.96
N SER A 442 -7.21 -26.16 -4.63
CA SER A 442 -7.87 -27.08 -5.57
C SER A 442 -9.04 -26.47 -6.34
N ASP A 443 -9.60 -25.37 -5.84
CA ASP A 443 -10.73 -24.64 -6.42
C ASP A 443 -10.30 -23.47 -7.32
N GLY A 444 -9.02 -23.39 -7.68
CA GLY A 444 -8.49 -22.40 -8.63
C GLY A 444 -8.08 -21.06 -8.03
N TRP A 445 -8.09 -20.91 -6.70
CA TRP A 445 -7.55 -19.74 -6.01
C TRP A 445 -6.06 -19.88 -5.73
N TYR A 446 -5.29 -18.83 -5.98
CA TYR A 446 -3.87 -18.76 -5.69
C TYR A 446 -3.61 -17.78 -4.56
N GLN A 447 -2.60 -18.03 -3.75
CA GLN A 447 -2.05 -17.08 -2.79
C GLN A 447 -0.72 -16.59 -3.34
N GLY A 448 -0.45 -15.29 -3.31
CA GLY A 448 0.80 -14.76 -3.82
C GLY A 448 1.16 -13.39 -3.28
N GLU A 449 2.38 -12.96 -3.61
CA GLU A 449 2.94 -11.65 -3.31
C GLU A 449 3.15 -10.87 -4.61
N ARG A 450 2.51 -9.71 -4.74
CA ARG A 450 2.67 -8.83 -5.90
C ARG A 450 4.03 -8.14 -5.85
N VAL A 451 4.78 -8.24 -6.94
CA VAL A 451 6.18 -7.80 -6.99
C VAL A 451 6.31 -6.27 -6.86
N ARG A 452 5.34 -5.49 -7.35
CA ARG A 452 5.44 -4.02 -7.41
C ARG A 452 5.46 -3.33 -6.04
N ASP A 453 4.75 -3.88 -5.06
CA ASP A 453 4.48 -3.25 -3.75
C ASP A 453 4.56 -4.26 -2.59
N GLY A 454 4.86 -5.52 -2.87
CA GLY A 454 4.96 -6.60 -1.88
C GLY A 454 3.62 -6.94 -1.23
N GLU A 455 2.47 -6.55 -1.81
CA GLU A 455 1.17 -6.90 -1.26
C GLU A 455 0.89 -8.40 -1.37
N LYS A 456 0.35 -8.99 -0.30
CA LYS A 456 0.04 -10.41 -0.23
C LYS A 456 -1.45 -10.63 -0.13
N GLY A 457 -1.94 -11.65 -0.83
CA GLY A 457 -3.32 -12.08 -0.69
C GLY A 457 -3.69 -13.21 -1.63
N TRP A 458 -4.95 -13.62 -1.54
CA TRP A 458 -5.57 -14.63 -2.37
C TRP A 458 -6.17 -14.01 -3.62
N PHE A 459 -6.02 -14.64 -4.77
CA PHE A 459 -6.56 -14.14 -6.03
C PHE A 459 -7.01 -15.28 -6.93
N PRO A 460 -7.97 -15.04 -7.83
CA PRO A 460 -8.46 -16.06 -8.74
C PRO A 460 -7.38 -16.38 -9.79
N GLY A 461 -6.90 -17.63 -9.81
CA GLY A 461 -5.77 -18.03 -10.65
C GLY A 461 -6.05 -17.92 -12.16
N ASN A 462 -7.32 -18.03 -12.57
CA ASN A 462 -7.76 -17.87 -13.95
C ASN A 462 -7.62 -16.44 -14.50
N TYR A 463 -7.30 -15.46 -13.64
CA TYR A 463 -7.01 -14.08 -14.07
C TYR A 463 -5.53 -13.89 -14.48
N THR A 464 -4.73 -14.95 -14.37
CA THR A 464 -3.27 -14.90 -14.51
C THR A 464 -2.74 -15.96 -15.47
N VAL A 465 -1.56 -15.71 -16.04
CA VAL A 465 -0.83 -16.64 -16.90
C VAL A 465 0.56 -16.86 -16.32
N ALA A 466 1.04 -18.11 -16.32
CA ALA A 466 2.38 -18.41 -15.81
C ALA A 466 3.47 -17.68 -16.62
N LEU A 467 4.33 -16.97 -15.90
CA LEU A 467 5.59 -16.43 -16.41
C LEU A 467 6.61 -17.57 -16.38
N VAL A 468 6.80 -18.23 -17.52
CA VAL A 468 7.85 -19.24 -17.68
C VAL A 468 9.15 -18.50 -18.03
N PRO A 469 10.22 -18.61 -17.21
CA PRO A 469 11.52 -18.04 -17.54
C PRO A 469 12.05 -18.57 -18.88
N GLU A 470 12.72 -17.73 -19.67
CA GLU A 470 13.23 -18.07 -21.00
C GLU A 470 14.10 -19.34 -21.05
N PHE A 471 14.82 -19.66 -19.97
CA PHE A 471 15.65 -20.86 -19.89
C PHE A 471 14.84 -22.18 -19.81
N MET A 472 13.57 -22.14 -19.39
CA MET A 472 12.68 -23.32 -19.39
C MET A 472 11.95 -23.53 -20.73
N ARG A 473 11.83 -22.51 -21.59
CA ARG A 473 11.32 -22.70 -22.97
C ARG A 473 12.20 -23.64 -23.78
N ASN A 474 13.51 -23.63 -23.54
CA ASN A 474 14.46 -24.48 -24.27
C ASN A 474 14.46 -25.95 -23.83
N ARG A 475 13.86 -26.31 -22.68
CA ARG A 475 13.65 -27.72 -22.27
C ARG A 475 12.25 -28.25 -22.64
N ALA A 476 11.28 -27.36 -22.85
CA ALA A 476 9.93 -27.73 -23.27
C ALA A 476 9.82 -28.04 -24.77
N ASN A 477 10.81 -27.64 -25.58
CA ASN A 477 10.85 -27.96 -27.02
C ASN A 477 11.21 -29.42 -27.35
N ASP A 478 11.63 -30.23 -26.37
CA ASP A 478 11.93 -31.67 -26.57
C ASP A 478 10.78 -32.62 -26.19
N ARG A 479 9.58 -32.10 -25.91
CA ARG A 479 8.38 -32.94 -25.74
C ARG A 479 7.20 -32.40 -26.55
N HIS A 480 7.22 -32.74 -27.84
CA HIS A 480 6.08 -32.95 -28.74
C HIS A 480 4.79 -32.13 -28.46
N ALA A 481 4.65 -31.07 -29.27
CA ALA A 481 3.41 -30.63 -29.96
C ALA A 481 2.11 -30.47 -29.16
N ILE A 482 1.72 -29.21 -28.88
CA ILE A 482 0.37 -28.70 -29.15
C ILE A 482 0.48 -27.25 -29.66
N MET A 483 0.22 -27.09 -30.97
CA MET A 483 -0.05 -25.81 -31.63
C MET A 483 -1.42 -25.25 -31.20
N SER A 484 -1.59 -23.95 -31.44
CA SER A 484 -2.82 -23.14 -31.47
C SER A 484 -3.29 -22.56 -30.15
N VAL A 485 -2.98 -21.27 -29.91
CA VAL A 485 -3.96 -20.16 -29.89
C VAL A 485 -3.19 -18.84 -30.12
N TYR A 486 -2.88 -18.56 -31.38
CA TYR A 486 -2.78 -17.21 -31.92
C TYR A 486 -3.64 -17.23 -33.17
N CYS A 487 -4.92 -16.91 -33.02
CA CYS A 487 -5.79 -16.36 -34.07
C CYS A 487 -7.20 -16.14 -33.50
N VAL A 488 -7.66 -14.90 -33.70
CA VAL A 488 -8.98 -14.28 -33.46
C VAL A 488 -9.10 -13.47 -32.17
#